data_AF-A0A519LPD4-F1
#
_entry.id   AF-A0A519LPD4-F1
#
_cell.length_a   1.000
_cell.length_b   1.000
_cell.length_c   1.000
_cell.angle_alpha   90.00
_cell.angle_beta   90.00
_cell.angle_gamma   90.00
#
_symmetry.space_group_name_H-M   'P 1'
#
loop_
_entity.id
_entity.type
_entity.pdbx_description
1 polymer ?
#
loop_
_entity_poly.entity_id
_entity_poly.type
_entity_poly.pdbx_seq_one_letter_code
_entity_poly.pdbx_strand_id
1 'polypeptide(L)'
;MNFLKVLKNSVIDSQLYVSLMGTFFAVFFMLEQNTFRFPSVLLIFITYFSGYLYTKYQNTKHFYKIFIFNVIAGIVSAVLIILNHNEIRLIKWFIIVVLGLLYNSFFLETYIRKIPLLKVFY
;
A
#
# COMPACT_ATOMS: atom_id res chain seq x y z
N MET A 1 12.92 25.95 11.76
CA MET A 1 12.33 24.62 11.47
C MET A 1 13.45 23.74 10.92
N ASN A 2 13.75 22.60 11.55
CA ASN A 2 14.97 21.84 11.25
C ASN A 2 14.87 21.15 9.88
N PHE A 3 15.74 21.49 8.93
CA PHE A 3 15.69 21.00 7.53
C PHE A 3 15.67 19.46 7.45
N LEU A 4 16.45 18.79 8.31
CA LEU A 4 16.48 17.33 8.45
C LEU A 4 15.11 16.73 8.81
N LYS A 5 14.30 17.42 9.62
CA LYS A 5 12.97 16.97 10.04
C LYS A 5 11.96 17.09 8.89
N VAL A 6 12.08 18.13 8.07
CA VAL A 6 11.25 18.31 6.87
C VAL A 6 11.62 17.26 5.83
N LEU A 7 12.91 17.04 5.60
CA LEU A 7 13.40 16.03 4.66
C LEU A 7 12.96 14.61 5.05
N LYS A 8 13.10 14.25 6.33
CA LYS A 8 12.60 12.96 6.85
C LYS A 8 11.10 12.79 6.60
N ASN A 9 10.30 13.80 6.95
CA ASN A 9 8.85 13.72 6.80
C ASN A 9 8.39 13.68 5.33
N SER A 10 9.10 14.38 4.44
CA SER A 10 8.74 14.50 3.02
C SER A 10 9.26 13.34 2.17
N VAL A 11 10.37 12.70 2.58
CA VAL A 11 11.02 11.64 1.80
C VAL A 11 10.82 10.28 2.47
N ILE A 12 11.22 10.13 3.74
CA ILE A 12 11.27 8.82 4.43
C ILE A 12 9.88 8.42 4.97
N ASP A 13 9.14 9.34 5.58
CA ASP A 13 7.78 9.09 6.09
C ASP A 13 6.69 9.28 5.00
N SER A 14 7.13 9.43 3.75
CA SER A 14 6.23 9.57 2.60
C SER A 14 5.63 8.22 2.23
N GLN A 15 4.33 8.21 1.97
CA GLN A 15 3.64 6.99 1.51
C GLN A 15 4.20 6.51 0.18
N LEU A 16 4.74 7.43 -0.63
CA LEU A 16 5.42 7.10 -1.87
C LEU A 16 6.66 6.25 -1.61
N TYR A 17 7.52 6.65 -0.65
CA TYR A 17 8.74 5.92 -0.32
C TYR A 17 8.44 4.53 0.20
N VAL A 18 7.52 4.40 1.16
CA VAL A 18 7.14 3.08 1.72
C VAL A 18 6.55 2.17 0.64
N SER A 19 5.71 2.71 -0.24
CA SER A 19 5.14 1.94 -1.37
C SER A 19 6.21 1.49 -2.37
N LEU A 20 7.20 2.34 -2.65
CA LEU A 20 8.34 1.97 -3.49
C LEU A 20 9.17 0.87 -2.83
N MET A 21 9.45 0.94 -1.53
CA MET A 21 10.22 -0.10 -0.84
C MET A 21 9.50 -1.45 -0.86
N GLY A 22 8.19 -1.47 -0.59
CA GLY A 22 7.38 -2.69 -0.70
C GLY A 22 7.34 -3.24 -2.14
N THR A 23 7.30 -2.36 -3.13
CA THR A 23 7.34 -2.74 -4.54
C THR A 23 8.72 -3.29 -4.93
N PHE A 24 9.82 -2.66 -4.50
CA PHE A 24 11.17 -3.13 -4.77
C PHE A 24 11.45 -4.47 -4.12
N PHE A 25 10.93 -4.72 -2.91
CA PHE A 25 11.03 -6.01 -2.26
C PHE A 25 10.30 -7.10 -3.06
N ALA A 26 9.10 -6.81 -3.57
CA ALA A 26 8.41 -7.74 -4.47
C ALA A 26 9.18 -7.96 -5.78
N VAL A 27 9.71 -6.90 -6.39
CA VAL A 27 10.54 -6.97 -7.59
C VAL A 27 11.79 -7.82 -7.37
N PHE A 28 12.44 -7.71 -6.20
CA PHE A 28 13.60 -8.53 -5.83
C PHE A 28 13.30 -10.03 -5.95
N PHE A 29 12.22 -10.51 -5.32
CA PHE A 29 11.81 -11.92 -5.45
C PHE A 29 11.33 -12.28 -6.86
N MET A 30 10.67 -11.36 -7.57
CA MET A 30 10.26 -11.61 -8.95
C MET A 30 11.46 -11.78 -9.89
N LEU A 31 12.55 -11.04 -9.66
CA LEU A 31 13.80 -11.19 -10.41
C LEU A 31 14.49 -12.50 -10.05
N GLU A 32 14.58 -12.86 -8.77
CA GLU A 32 15.13 -14.14 -8.31
C GLU A 32 14.41 -15.34 -8.97
N GLN A 33 13.09 -15.28 -9.07
CA GLN A 33 12.26 -16.34 -9.63
C GLN A 33 12.04 -16.23 -11.16
N ASN A 34 12.64 -15.24 -11.83
CA ASN A 34 12.40 -14.94 -13.25
C ASN A 34 10.91 -14.74 -13.63
N THR A 35 10.11 -14.18 -12.72
CA THR A 35 8.68 -13.91 -12.92
C THR A 35 8.36 -12.44 -13.16
N PHE A 36 9.38 -11.59 -13.33
CA PHE A 36 9.23 -10.16 -13.53
C PHE A 36 8.30 -9.82 -14.70
N ARG A 37 7.29 -8.99 -14.43
CA ARG A 37 6.38 -8.43 -15.43
C ARG A 37 5.96 -7.04 -15.02
N PHE A 38 6.20 -6.06 -15.89
CA PHE A 38 5.91 -4.65 -15.59
C PHE A 38 4.46 -4.38 -15.14
N PRO A 39 3.41 -4.96 -15.74
CA PRO A 39 2.04 -4.77 -15.25
C PRO A 39 1.88 -5.22 -13.79
N SER A 40 2.47 -6.35 -13.41
CA SER A 40 2.43 -6.84 -12.02
C SER A 40 3.12 -5.87 -11.06
N VAL A 41 4.27 -5.30 -11.47
CA VAL A 41 5.00 -4.30 -10.65
C VAL A 41 4.16 -3.05 -10.45
N LEU A 42 3.54 -2.54 -11.52
CA LEU A 42 2.67 -1.36 -11.45
C LEU A 42 1.44 -1.63 -10.58
N LEU A 43 0.83 -2.82 -10.70
CA LEU A 43 -0.29 -3.24 -9.85
C LEU A 43 0.09 -3.27 -8.36
N ILE A 44 1.25 -3.84 -8.04
CA ILE A 44 1.77 -3.92 -6.67
C ILE A 44 1.98 -2.50 -6.13
N PHE A 45 2.62 -1.62 -6.90
CA PHE A 45 2.85 -0.24 -6.50
C PHE A 45 1.55 0.51 -6.21
N ILE A 46 0.58 0.47 -7.14
CA ILE A 46 -0.72 1.14 -6.97
C ILE A 46 -1.45 0.62 -5.73
N THR A 47 -1.44 -0.71 -5.54
CA THR A 47 -2.11 -1.36 -4.39
C THR A 47 -1.48 -0.91 -3.08
N TYR A 48 -0.15 -0.92 -2.96
CA TYR A 48 0.53 -0.43 -1.76
C TYR A 48 0.29 1.06 -1.53
N PHE A 49 0.46 1.88 -2.57
CA PHE A 49 0.31 3.33 -2.45
C PHE A 49 -1.09 3.73 -2.01
N SER A 50 -2.11 3.09 -2.59
CA SER A 50 -3.50 3.27 -2.20
C SER A 50 -3.74 2.87 -0.74
N GLY A 51 -3.27 1.69 -0.31
CA GLY A 51 -3.44 1.22 1.07
C GLY A 51 -2.72 2.10 2.11
N TYR A 52 -1.50 2.55 1.82
CA TYR A 52 -0.75 3.44 2.70
C TYR A 52 -1.41 4.82 2.82
N LEU A 53 -1.90 5.40 1.71
CA LEU A 53 -2.69 6.62 1.76
C LEU A 53 -3.98 6.43 2.57
N TYR A 54 -4.71 5.33 2.35
CA TYR A 54 -5.94 5.03 3.09
C TYR A 54 -5.69 5.05 4.61
N THR A 55 -4.71 4.29 5.08
CA THR A 55 -4.43 4.12 6.51
C THR A 55 -3.88 5.40 7.15
N LYS A 56 -3.01 6.14 6.46
CA LYS A 56 -2.46 7.40 6.98
C LYS A 56 -3.51 8.48 7.18
N TYR A 57 -4.50 8.56 6.29
CA TYR A 57 -5.51 9.63 6.30
C TYR A 57 -6.87 9.18 6.86
N GLN A 58 -7.00 7.93 7.31
CA GLN A 58 -8.25 7.31 7.79
C GLN A 58 -9.01 8.16 8.82
N ASN A 59 -8.30 8.75 9.78
CA ASN A 59 -8.88 9.56 10.86
C ASN A 59 -8.62 11.07 10.69
N THR A 60 -8.53 11.54 9.44
CA THR A 60 -8.25 12.94 9.12
C THR A 60 -9.39 13.56 8.31
N LYS A 61 -9.50 14.89 8.31
CA LYS A 61 -10.43 15.64 7.45
C LYS A 61 -10.27 15.39 5.95
N HIS A 62 -9.13 14.82 5.53
CA HIS A 62 -8.83 14.52 4.13
C HIS A 62 -9.28 13.12 3.71
N PHE A 63 -9.82 12.31 4.64
CA PHE A 63 -10.21 10.94 4.40
C PHE A 63 -11.09 10.77 3.16
N TYR A 64 -12.15 11.56 3.02
CA TYR A 64 -13.09 11.42 1.90
C TYR A 64 -12.41 11.61 0.52
N LYS A 65 -11.47 12.56 0.42
CA LYS A 65 -10.70 12.78 -0.82
C LYS A 65 -9.81 11.58 -1.13
N ILE A 66 -9.16 11.02 -0.11
CA ILE A 66 -8.30 9.84 -0.23
C ILE A 66 -9.13 8.59 -0.54
N PHE A 67 -10.33 8.46 0.02
CA PHE A 67 -11.25 7.37 -0.28
C PHE A 67 -11.65 7.37 -1.75
N ILE A 68 -12.04 8.52 -2.31
CA ILE A 68 -12.31 8.66 -3.76
C ILE A 68 -11.09 8.28 -4.59
N PHE A 69 -9.90 8.78 -4.22
CA PHE A 69 -8.65 8.41 -4.88
C PHE A 69 -8.42 6.89 -4.87
N ASN A 70 -8.68 6.22 -3.76
CA ASN A 70 -8.53 4.77 -3.64
C ASN A 70 -9.56 3.99 -4.46
N VAL A 71 -10.79 4.49 -4.58
CA VAL A 71 -11.79 3.90 -5.49
C VAL A 71 -11.30 3.98 -6.94
N ILE A 72 -10.79 5.14 -7.37
CA ILE A 72 -10.21 5.32 -8.71
C ILE A 72 -9.01 4.40 -8.92
N ALA A 73 -8.09 4.35 -7.95
CA ALA A 73 -6.93 3.46 -7.98
C ALA A 73 -7.34 1.98 -8.07
N GLY A 74 -8.38 1.57 -7.32
CA GLY A 74 -8.95 0.23 -7.38
C GLY A 74 -9.52 -0.12 -8.74
N ILE A 75 -10.22 0.82 -9.40
CA ILE A 75 -10.72 0.62 -10.77
C ILE A 75 -9.54 0.47 -11.74
N VAL A 76 -8.52 1.33 -11.65
CA VAL A 76 -7.31 1.22 -12.49
C VAL A 76 -6.60 -0.13 -12.28
N SER A 77 -6.47 -0.59 -11.04
CA SER A 77 -5.92 -1.91 -10.72
C SER A 77 -6.75 -3.05 -11.30
N ALA A 78 -8.09 -2.99 -11.19
CA ALA A 78 -8.98 -4.00 -11.76
C ALA A 78 -8.84 -4.06 -13.29
N VAL A 79 -8.83 -2.91 -13.97
CA VAL A 79 -8.61 -2.82 -15.43
C VAL A 79 -7.26 -3.41 -15.80
N LEU A 80 -6.20 -3.07 -15.06
CA LEU A 80 -4.86 -3.58 -15.32
C LEU A 80 -4.81 -5.12 -15.18
N ILE A 81 -5.47 -5.69 -14.17
CA ILE A 81 -5.58 -7.13 -14.00
C ILE A 81 -6.35 -7.78 -15.16
N ILE A 82 -7.50 -7.23 -15.54
CA ILE A 82 -8.33 -7.78 -16.62
C ILE A 82 -7.57 -7.79 -17.95
N LEU A 83 -6.78 -6.74 -18.24
CA LEU A 83 -6.05 -6.62 -19.50
C LEU A 83 -4.75 -7.43 -19.56
N ASN A 84 -4.12 -7.75 -18.42
CA ASN A 84 -2.76 -8.31 -18.40
C ASN A 84 -2.63 -9.64 -17.62
N HIS A 85 -3.69 -10.09 -16.94
CA HIS A 85 -3.65 -11.23 -16.04
C HIS A 85 -4.89 -12.12 -16.17
N ASN A 86 -5.20 -12.91 -15.14
CA ASN A 86 -6.28 -13.91 -15.12
C ASN A 86 -7.34 -13.50 -14.07
N GLU A 87 -8.59 -13.88 -14.28
CA GLU A 87 -9.74 -13.71 -13.39
C GLU A 87 -9.47 -14.17 -11.95
N ILE A 88 -8.77 -15.30 -11.78
CA ILE A 88 -8.37 -15.80 -10.44
C ILE A 88 -7.53 -14.76 -9.69
N ARG A 89 -6.69 -14.00 -10.40
CA ARG A 89 -5.87 -12.94 -9.80
C ARG A 89 -6.73 -11.75 -9.37
N LEU A 90 -7.77 -11.42 -10.12
CA LEU A 90 -8.73 -10.37 -9.74
C LEU A 90 -9.43 -10.71 -8.43
N ILE A 91 -9.90 -11.96 -8.28
CA ILE A 91 -10.54 -12.42 -7.04
C ILE A 91 -9.57 -12.35 -5.87
N LYS A 92 -8.36 -12.89 -6.01
CA LYS A 92 -7.33 -12.86 -4.95
C LYS A 92 -6.96 -11.42 -4.56
N TRP A 93 -6.78 -10.55 -5.54
CA TRP A 93 -6.50 -9.15 -5.31
C TRP A 93 -7.67 -8.44 -4.62
N PHE A 94 -8.91 -8.71 -5.01
CA PHE A 94 -10.10 -8.15 -4.38
C PHE A 94 -10.20 -8.55 -2.91
N ILE A 95 -9.90 -9.81 -2.57
CA ILE A 95 -9.83 -10.27 -1.16
C ILE A 95 -8.80 -9.45 -0.38
N ILE A 96 -7.61 -9.20 -0.94
CA ILE A 96 -6.58 -8.37 -0.31
C ILE A 96 -7.09 -6.95 -0.06
N VAL A 97 -7.78 -6.35 -1.04
CA VAL A 97 -8.38 -5.00 -0.91
C VAL A 97 -9.41 -4.98 0.22
N VAL A 98 -10.32 -5.96 0.27
CA VAL A 98 -11.33 -6.04 1.33
C VAL A 98 -10.68 -6.17 2.71
N LEU A 99 -9.68 -7.04 2.86
CA LEU A 99 -8.93 -7.17 4.11
C LEU A 99 -8.21 -5.86 4.48
N GLY A 100 -7.65 -5.16 3.49
CA GLY A 100 -7.02 -3.86 3.68
C GLY A 100 -8.01 -2.76 4.09
N LEU A 101 -9.25 -2.77 3.60
CA LEU A 101 -10.27 -1.81 4.01
C LEU A 101 -10.74 -2.02 5.44
N LEU A 102 -10.79 -3.28 5.89
CA LEU A 102 -11.09 -3.65 7.27
C LEU A 102 -9.97 -3.28 8.25
N TYR A 103 -8.78 -2.94 7.73
CA TYR A 103 -7.67 -2.50 8.55
C TYR A 103 -8.01 -1.19 9.27
N ASN A 104 -8.01 -1.24 10.60
CA ASN A 104 -8.22 -0.09 11.46
C ASN A 104 -6.90 0.36 12.09
N SER A 105 -6.43 1.53 11.69
CA SER A 105 -5.24 2.18 12.27
C SER A 105 -5.35 2.37 13.80
N PHE A 106 -6.56 2.59 14.33
CA PHE A 106 -6.82 2.75 15.77
C PHE A 106 -6.65 1.44 16.57
N PHE A 107 -7.09 0.30 16.02
CA PHE A 107 -6.91 -1.01 16.66
C PHE A 107 -5.42 -1.29 16.89
N LEU A 108 -4.60 -0.98 15.89
CA LEU A 108 -3.19 -1.28 15.94
C LEU A 108 -2.42 -0.34 16.88
N GLU A 109 -2.80 0.94 16.92
CA GLU A 109 -2.26 1.91 17.86
C GLU A 109 -2.61 1.60 19.32
N THR A 110 -3.81 1.08 19.56
CA THR A 110 -4.31 0.81 20.92
C THR A 110 -3.78 -0.49 21.49
N TYR A 111 -3.66 -1.54 20.67
CA TYR A 111 -3.37 -2.90 21.14
C TYR A 111 -1.99 -3.43 20.72
N ILE A 112 -1.57 -3.24 19.46
CA ILE A 112 -0.36 -3.89 18.92
C ILE A 112 0.90 -3.05 19.17
N ARG A 113 0.86 -1.71 19.02
CA ARG A 113 2.01 -0.82 19.26
C ARG A 113 2.55 -0.84 20.69
N LYS A 114 1.80 -1.38 21.64
CA LYS A 114 2.23 -1.54 23.04
C LYS A 114 3.13 -2.75 23.27
N ILE A 115 3.17 -3.71 22.33
CA ILE A 115 3.98 -4.92 22.45
C ILE A 115 5.36 -4.68 21.78
N PRO A 116 6.46 -4.61 22.53
CA PRO A 116 7.78 -4.19 22.01
C PRO A 116 8.33 -5.07 20.88
N LEU A 117 8.04 -6.38 20.93
CA LEU A 117 8.51 -7.36 19.93
C LEU A 117 7.79 -7.20 18.58
N LEU A 118 6.51 -6.86 18.61
CA LEU A 118 5.69 -6.66 17.40
C LEU A 118 5.98 -5.32 16.71
N LYS A 119 6.64 -4.37 17.39
CA LYS A 119 7.07 -3.10 16.79
C LYS A 119 8.10 -3.27 15.67
N VAL A 120 8.87 -4.35 15.67
CA VAL A 120 9.94 -4.59 14.68
C VAL A 120 9.38 -5.15 13.37
N PHE A 121 8.24 -5.84 13.42
CA PHE A 121 7.59 -6.46 12.26
C PHE A 121 6.53 -5.56 11.62
N TYR A 122 6.42 -4.31 12.07
CA TYR A 122 5.44 -3.31 11.61
C TYR A 122 6.03 -2.37 10.56
#